data_AF-A0A0M3JSJ0-F1
#
_entry.id   AF-A0A0M3JSJ0-F1
#
_cell.length_a   1.000
_cell.length_b   1.000
_cell.length_c   1.000
_cell.angle_alpha   90.00
_cell.angle_beta   90.00
_cell.angle_gamma   90.00
#
_symmetry.space_group_name_H-M   'P 1'
#
loop_
_entity.id
_entity.type
_entity.pdbx_description
1 polymer ?
#
loop_
_entity_poly.entity_id
_entity_poly.type
_entity_poly.pdbx_seq_one_letter_code
_entity_poly.pdbx_strand_id
1 'polypeptide(L)'
;MDSQRADPMCCYKHVSIVKLCGWLSLADIIVHLFTSVYLTELALDECIFIPFVIFALFIAFLSALYYVGLHKDNDCLMIPMIVAKVLFVLMIGLFMLFSWIAFLLSLFSLVQVKSPIDSLTTCNFLVVLSVLSTVIFILMLKILFLLHDAYRFIKKQNDHKRLNDNFVTFMHNNTALRPTFV
;
A
#
# COMPACT_ATOMS: atom_id res chain seq x y z
N MET A 1 21.67 -24.49 -15.02
CA MET A 1 20.92 -23.77 -16.08
C MET A 1 19.50 -23.64 -15.57
N ASP A 2 19.26 -22.66 -14.69
CA ASP A 2 17.97 -22.53 -14.03
C ASP A 2 17.09 -21.53 -14.75
N SER A 3 15.95 -22.06 -15.18
CA SER A 3 14.78 -21.37 -15.69
C SER A 3 14.54 -20.04 -14.98
N GLN A 4 14.71 -18.95 -15.73
CA GLN A 4 14.17 -17.64 -15.40
C GLN A 4 12.66 -17.81 -15.17
N ARG A 5 12.24 -17.94 -13.90
CA ARG A 5 10.82 -17.84 -13.55
C ARG A 5 10.36 -16.46 -14.02
N ALA A 6 9.45 -16.44 -14.98
CA ALA A 6 8.87 -15.22 -15.50
C ALA A 6 8.32 -14.37 -14.35
N ASP A 7 8.69 -13.09 -14.32
CA ASP A 7 8.14 -12.12 -13.38
C ASP A 7 6.61 -12.19 -13.41
N PRO A 8 5.93 -12.13 -12.26
CA PRO A 8 4.49 -12.08 -12.25
C PRO A 8 4.06 -10.79 -12.96
N MET A 9 3.23 -10.95 -13.98
CA MET A 9 2.78 -9.86 -14.85
C MET A 9 1.42 -9.37 -14.38
N CYS A 10 1.20 -8.06 -14.36
CA CYS A 10 -0.12 -7.48 -14.08
C CYS A 10 -0.83 -7.02 -15.36
N CYS A 11 -2.16 -7.10 -15.33
CA CYS A 11 -3.20 -6.62 -16.26
C CYS A 11 -3.04 -6.70 -17.79
N TYR A 12 -1.84 -6.83 -18.37
CA TYR A 12 -1.65 -6.90 -19.83
C TYR A 12 -0.38 -7.65 -20.27
N LYS A 13 0.18 -8.57 -19.46
CA LYS A 13 1.40 -9.35 -19.82
C LYS A 13 2.63 -8.51 -20.28
N HIS A 14 2.61 -7.19 -20.10
CA HIS A 14 3.60 -6.28 -20.70
C HIS A 14 4.45 -5.53 -19.67
N VAL A 15 4.01 -5.48 -18.40
CA VAL A 15 4.76 -4.79 -17.34
C VAL A 15 4.93 -5.72 -16.15
N SER A 16 6.19 -5.92 -15.74
CA SER A 16 6.54 -6.64 -14.51
C SER A 16 5.90 -5.93 -13.31
N ILE A 17 5.24 -6.68 -12.42
CA ILE A 17 4.60 -6.13 -11.20
C ILE A 17 5.58 -5.28 -10.39
N VAL A 18 6.85 -5.68 -10.35
CA VAL A 18 7.95 -4.94 -9.72
C VAL A 18 8.07 -3.53 -10.29
N LYS A 19 8.30 -3.36 -11.60
CA LYS A 19 8.38 -2.02 -12.23
C LYS A 19 7.14 -1.16 -11.97
N LEU A 20 5.94 -1.75 -12.06
CA LEU A 20 4.70 -1.02 -11.78
C LEU A 20 4.65 -0.52 -10.32
N CYS A 21 5.01 -1.36 -9.36
CA CYS A 21 5.07 -0.97 -7.95
C CYS A 21 6.18 0.05 -7.67
N GLY A 22 7.28 0.02 -8.41
CA GLY A 22 8.32 1.05 -8.39
C GLY A 22 7.78 2.41 -8.81
N TRP A 23 7.07 2.48 -9.94
CA TRP A 23 6.41 3.72 -10.38
C TRP A 23 5.32 4.20 -9.42
N LEU A 24 4.52 3.26 -8.90
CA LEU A 24 3.45 3.58 -7.94
C LEU A 24 4.02 4.16 -6.64
N SER A 25 5.08 3.57 -6.09
CA SER A 25 5.75 4.07 -4.89
C SER A 25 6.41 5.43 -5.13
N LEU A 26 7.02 5.65 -6.30
CA LEU A 26 7.58 6.95 -6.67
C LEU A 26 6.50 8.03 -6.79
N ALA A 27 5.37 7.70 -7.42
CA ALA A 27 4.21 8.60 -7.46
C ALA A 27 3.67 8.90 -6.06
N ASP A 28 3.59 7.89 -5.18
CA ASP A 28 3.13 8.05 -3.79
C ASP A 28 4.05 9.01 -3.01
N ILE A 29 5.37 8.88 -3.17
CA ILE A 29 6.36 9.80 -2.58
C ILE A 29 6.09 11.23 -3.05
N ILE A 30 5.97 11.45 -4.37
CA ILE A 30 5.76 12.78 -4.95
C ILE A 30 4.46 13.40 -4.40
N VAL A 31 3.37 12.65 -4.40
CA VAL A 31 2.06 13.13 -3.92
C VAL A 31 2.14 13.53 -2.45
N HIS A 32 2.76 12.71 -1.59
CA HIS A 32 2.88 13.02 -0.17
C HIS A 32 3.83 14.19 0.10
N LEU A 33 4.90 14.35 -0.69
CA LEU A 33 5.77 15.52 -0.60
C LEU A 33 5.04 16.81 -0.97
N PHE A 34 4.33 16.84 -2.11
CA PHE A 34 3.51 18.00 -2.48
C PHE A 34 2.44 18.31 -1.43
N THR A 35 1.79 17.27 -0.90
CA THR A 35 0.79 17.41 0.16
C THR A 35 1.42 17.98 1.43
N SER A 36 2.63 17.54 1.79
CA SER A 36 3.35 18.06 2.95
C SER A 36 3.72 19.53 2.80
N VAL A 37 4.09 19.98 1.60
CA VAL A 37 4.37 21.41 1.32
C VAL A 37 3.11 22.24 1.52
N TYR A 38 1.99 21.81 0.92
CA TYR A 38 0.70 22.49 1.08
C TYR A 38 0.24 22.55 2.55
N LEU A 39 0.36 21.44 3.29
CA LEU A 39 0.02 21.41 4.71
C LEU A 39 0.98 22.26 5.56
N THR A 40 2.22 22.43 5.12
CA THR A 40 3.19 23.30 5.82
C THR A 40 2.78 24.75 5.68
N GLU A 41 2.32 25.18 4.50
CA GLU A 41 1.78 26.53 4.32
C GLU A 41 0.60 26.77 5.26
N LEU A 42 -0.35 25.84 5.34
CA LEU A 42 -1.46 25.92 6.29
C LEU A 42 -1.01 25.90 7.76
N ALA A 43 0.06 25.16 8.08
CA ALA A 43 0.60 25.06 9.42
C ALA A 43 1.29 26.34 9.91
N LEU A 44 1.69 27.24 8.99
CA LEU A 44 2.21 28.56 9.37
C LEU A 44 1.12 29.44 9.99
N ASP A 45 -0.12 29.29 9.53
CA ASP A 45 -1.28 30.03 10.04
C ASP A 45 -1.93 29.31 11.22
N GLU A 46 -2.06 27.98 11.16
CA GLU A 46 -2.71 27.17 12.19
C GLU A 46 -1.86 25.96 12.60
N CYS A 47 -1.32 25.99 13.84
CA CYS A 47 -0.49 24.91 14.39
C CYS A 47 -1.19 23.52 14.45
N ILE A 48 -2.52 23.48 14.29
CA ILE A 48 -3.31 22.24 14.24
C ILE A 48 -2.88 21.35 13.05
N PHE A 49 -2.31 21.94 11.98
CA PHE A 49 -1.86 21.19 10.80
C PHE A 49 -0.51 20.49 10.96
N ILE A 50 0.30 20.83 11.99
CA ILE A 50 1.64 20.26 12.20
C ILE A 50 1.66 18.72 12.24
N PRO A 51 0.76 18.03 12.97
CA PRO A 51 0.72 16.57 12.98
C PRO A 51 0.44 15.96 11.61
N PHE A 52 -0.36 16.63 10.78
CA PHE A 52 -0.68 16.18 9.43
C PHE A 52 0.51 16.31 8.48
N VAL A 53 1.31 17.37 8.63
CA VAL A 53 2.59 17.52 7.91
C VAL A 53 3.54 16.37 8.25
N ILE A 54 3.76 16.13 9.55
CA ILE A 54 4.63 15.05 10.03
C ILE A 54 4.16 13.69 9.50
N PHE A 55 2.85 13.47 9.54
CA PHE A 55 2.25 12.24 9.02
C PHE A 55 2.46 12.07 7.52
N ALA A 56 2.22 13.11 6.71
CA ALA A 56 2.46 13.07 5.26
C ALA A 56 3.94 12.77 4.94
N LEU A 57 4.88 13.40 5.64
CA LEU A 57 6.31 13.13 5.51
C LEU A 57 6.67 11.70 5.92
N PHE A 58 6.06 11.18 6.99
CA PHE A 58 6.26 9.80 7.42
C PHE A 58 5.80 8.80 6.35
N ILE A 59 4.65 9.04 5.70
CA ILE A 59 4.19 8.19 4.59
C ILE A 59 5.10 8.29 3.37
N ALA A 60 5.60 9.48 3.03
CA ALA A 60 6.60 9.65 1.98
C ALA A 60 7.87 8.84 2.29
N PHE A 61 8.34 8.88 3.54
CA PHE A 61 9.49 8.09 3.98
C PHE A 61 9.25 6.58 3.86
N LEU A 62 8.10 6.07 4.32
CA LEU A 62 7.75 4.65 4.18
C LEU A 62 7.67 4.22 2.70
N SER A 63 7.12 5.08 1.85
CA SER A 63 7.06 4.86 0.40
C SER A 63 8.45 4.79 -0.23
N ALA A 64 9.37 5.64 0.23
CA ALA A 64 10.78 5.60 -0.17
C ALA A 64 11.48 4.32 0.31
N LEU A 65 11.25 3.87 1.53
CA LEU A 65 11.76 2.58 2.02
C LEU A 65 11.26 1.41 1.17
N TYR A 66 9.98 1.43 0.78
CA TYR A 66 9.42 0.42 -0.10
C TYR A 66 10.08 0.44 -1.48
N TYR A 67 10.27 1.62 -2.08
CA TYR A 67 10.96 1.78 -3.36
C TYR A 67 12.40 1.26 -3.30
N VAL A 68 13.16 1.62 -2.25
CA VAL A 68 14.52 1.14 -2.05
C VAL A 68 14.56 -0.37 -1.81
N GLY A 69 13.62 -0.89 -1.01
CA GLY A 69 13.47 -2.33 -0.76
C GLY A 69 13.22 -3.11 -2.06
N LEU A 70 12.40 -2.55 -2.94
CA LEU A 70 12.14 -3.11 -4.26
C LEU A 70 13.39 -3.16 -5.15
N HIS A 71 14.19 -2.09 -5.16
CA HIS A 71 15.41 -2.01 -5.98
C HIS A 71 16.58 -2.82 -5.43
N LYS A 72 16.64 -3.02 -4.11
CA LYS A 72 17.70 -3.77 -3.44
C LYS A 72 17.33 -5.24 -3.19
N ASP A 73 16.20 -5.72 -3.71
CA ASP A 73 15.61 -7.01 -3.37
C ASP A 73 15.60 -7.26 -1.85
N ASN A 74 15.24 -6.25 -1.04
CA ASN A 74 15.25 -6.35 0.42
C ASN A 74 13.82 -6.29 0.96
N ASP A 75 13.31 -7.46 1.33
CA ASP A 75 11.96 -7.66 1.84
C ASP A 75 11.72 -6.96 3.20
N CYS A 76 12.74 -6.84 4.04
CA CYS A 76 12.63 -6.18 5.35
C CYS A 76 12.29 -4.69 5.24
N LEU A 77 12.79 -4.00 4.20
CA LEU A 77 12.52 -2.58 3.97
C LEU A 77 11.11 -2.32 3.42
N MET A 78 10.50 -3.33 2.80
CA MET A 78 9.15 -3.21 2.21
C MET A 78 8.04 -3.36 3.24
N ILE A 79 8.26 -4.17 4.29
CA ILE A 79 7.24 -4.52 5.30
C ILE A 79 6.61 -3.28 5.97
N PRO A 80 7.36 -2.27 6.46
CA PRO A 80 6.78 -1.14 7.18
C PRO A 80 5.72 -0.39 6.38
N MET A 81 5.96 -0.20 5.08
CA MET A 81 5.02 0.46 4.19
C MET A 81 3.76 -0.37 3.95
N ILE A 82 3.89 -1.69 3.75
CA ILE A 82 2.74 -2.58 3.58
C ILE A 82 1.87 -2.56 4.82
N VAL A 83 2.49 -2.66 6.01
CA VAL A 83 1.77 -2.61 7.29
C VAL A 83 1.06 -1.28 7.45
N ALA A 84 1.73 -0.16 7.16
CA ALA A 84 1.08 1.15 7.19
C ALA A 84 -0.13 1.21 6.24
N LYS A 85 0.02 0.79 4.97
CA LYS A 85 -1.10 0.77 4.02
C LYS A 85 -2.25 -0.14 4.46
N VAL A 86 -1.99 -1.29 5.10
CA VAL A 86 -3.03 -2.13 5.71
C VAL A 86 -3.82 -1.33 6.75
N LEU A 87 -3.12 -0.64 7.67
CA LEU A 87 -3.78 0.18 8.69
C LEU A 87 -4.62 1.30 8.06
N PHE A 88 -4.12 1.98 7.03
CA PHE A 88 -4.91 2.99 6.30
C PHE A 88 -6.16 2.41 5.65
N VAL A 89 -6.04 1.27 4.97
CA VAL A 89 -7.19 0.61 4.34
C VAL A 89 -8.23 0.23 5.39
N LEU A 90 -7.81 -0.26 6.56
CA LEU A 90 -8.73 -0.55 7.67
C LEU A 90 -9.44 0.70 8.19
N MET A 91 -8.71 1.81 8.38
CA MET A 91 -9.29 3.08 8.82
C MET A 91 -10.32 3.62 7.80
N ILE A 92 -10.00 3.58 6.50
CA ILE A 92 -10.92 3.99 5.43
C ILE A 92 -12.12 3.05 5.37
N GLY A 93 -11.91 1.74 5.54
CA GLY A 93 -12.98 0.75 5.59
C GLY A 93 -13.95 0.99 6.74
N LEU A 94 -13.43 1.33 7.92
CA LEU A 94 -14.23 1.71 9.08
C LEU A 94 -15.04 2.99 8.81
N PHE A 95 -14.40 4.01 8.24
CA PHE A 95 -15.05 5.27 7.87
C PHE A 95 -16.18 5.04 6.84
N MET A 96 -15.93 4.21 5.82
CA MET A 96 -16.93 3.82 4.83
C MET A 96 -18.11 3.10 5.47
N LEU A 97 -17.86 2.18 6.41
CA LEU A 97 -18.91 1.47 7.13
C LEU A 97 -19.77 2.46 7.95
N PHE A 98 -19.14 3.39 8.68
CA PHE A 98 -19.86 4.43 9.40
C PHE A 98 -20.62 5.38 8.48
N SER A 99 -20.10 5.74 7.32
CA SER A 99 -20.82 6.60 6.37
C SER A 99 -22.09 5.91 5.86
N TRP A 100 -22.01 4.61 5.54
CA TRP A 100 -23.18 3.81 5.16
C TRP A 100 -24.21 3.67 6.29
N ILE A 101 -23.77 3.44 7.53
CA ILE A 101 -24.67 3.43 8.69
C ILE A 101 -25.36 4.78 8.85
N ALA A 102 -24.60 5.89 8.78
CA ALA A 102 -25.15 7.24 8.90
C ALA A 102 -26.18 7.52 7.80
N PHE A 103 -25.91 7.09 6.57
CA PHE A 103 -26.88 7.17 5.47
C PHE A 103 -28.16 6.38 5.79
N LEU A 104 -28.06 5.11 6.21
CA LEU A 104 -29.22 4.29 6.56
C LEU A 104 -30.05 4.92 7.67
N LEU A 105 -29.41 5.46 8.71
CA LEU A 105 -30.09 6.17 9.80
C LEU A 105 -30.76 7.47 9.33
N SER A 106 -30.17 8.15 8.35
CA SER A 106 -30.75 9.37 7.78
C SER A 106 -32.06 9.10 7.03
N LEU A 107 -32.25 7.90 6.45
CA LEU A 107 -33.50 7.51 5.79
C LEU A 107 -34.69 7.47 6.76
N PHE A 108 -34.43 7.17 8.02
CA PHE A 108 -35.43 7.18 9.09
C PHE A 108 -35.49 8.53 9.83
N SER A 109 -34.76 9.55 9.38
CA SER A 109 -34.61 10.85 10.07
C SER A 109 -34.00 10.74 11.48
N LEU A 110 -33.30 9.64 11.78
CA LEU A 110 -32.61 9.47 13.07
C LEU A 110 -31.31 10.28 13.16
N VAL A 111 -30.73 10.64 12.02
CA VAL A 111 -29.45 11.37 11.92
C VAL A 111 -29.62 12.58 10.99
N GLN A 112 -29.33 13.77 11.51
CA GLN A 112 -29.35 15.02 10.76
C GLN A 112 -27.95 15.63 10.75
N VAL A 113 -27.21 15.34 9.69
CA VAL A 113 -25.91 15.98 9.43
C VAL A 113 -26.16 17.20 8.54
N LYS A 114 -25.71 18.38 8.97
CA LYS A 114 -25.73 19.57 8.12
C LYS A 114 -24.82 19.31 6.91
N SER A 115 -25.39 19.37 5.72
CA SER A 115 -24.60 19.28 4.49
C SER A 115 -23.63 20.48 4.44
N PRO A 116 -22.34 20.26 4.13
CA PRO A 116 -21.39 21.36 3.88
C PRO A 116 -21.68 22.08 2.56
N ILE A 117 -22.58 21.54 1.74
CA ILE A 117 -23.05 22.11 0.49
C ILE A 117 -24.52 22.46 0.68
N ASP A 118 -24.83 23.75 0.73
CA ASP A 118 -26.17 24.26 1.05
C ASP A 118 -27.28 23.78 0.08
N SER A 119 -26.91 23.35 -1.14
CA SER A 119 -27.85 22.83 -2.14
C SER A 119 -28.21 21.35 -1.98
N LEU A 120 -27.53 20.60 -1.11
CA LEU A 120 -27.74 19.16 -0.93
C LEU A 120 -28.50 18.86 0.36
N THR A 121 -29.53 18.03 0.26
CA THR A 121 -30.18 17.44 1.43
C THR A 121 -29.21 16.51 2.14
N THR A 122 -29.35 16.36 3.46
CA THR A 122 -28.53 15.46 4.30
C THR A 122 -28.44 14.05 3.71
N CYS A 123 -29.56 13.53 3.22
CA CYS A 123 -29.64 12.20 2.64
C CYS A 123 -28.79 12.09 1.36
N ASN A 124 -28.93 13.04 0.43
CA ASN A 124 -28.16 13.05 -0.82
C ASN A 124 -26.65 13.22 -0.56
N PHE A 125 -26.29 14.08 0.39
CA PHE A 125 -24.89 14.24 0.80
C PHE A 125 -24.29 12.94 1.34
N LEU A 126 -25.00 12.25 2.25
CA LEU A 126 -24.53 11.00 2.86
C LEU A 126 -24.44 9.85 1.84
N VAL A 127 -25.34 9.77 0.85
CA VAL A 127 -25.21 8.80 -0.26
C VAL A 127 -23.94 9.06 -1.04
N VAL A 128 -23.74 10.29 -1.50
CA VAL A 128 -22.57 10.66 -2.32
C VAL A 128 -21.28 10.39 -1.56
N LEU A 129 -21.22 10.78 -0.28
CA LEU A 129 -20.09 10.50 0.59
C LEU A 129 -19.82 9.00 0.73
N SER A 130 -20.87 8.20 0.90
CA SER A 130 -20.75 6.74 1.07
C SER A 130 -20.33 6.03 -0.21
N VAL A 131 -20.86 6.45 -1.36
CA VAL A 131 -20.45 5.92 -2.67
C VAL A 131 -18.99 6.28 -2.95
N LEU A 132 -18.60 7.53 -2.71
CA LEU A 132 -17.23 8.00 -2.92
C LEU A 132 -16.24 7.27 -1.99
N SER A 133 -16.58 7.12 -0.71
CA SER A 133 -15.75 6.41 0.26
C SER A 133 -15.59 4.93 -0.12
N THR A 134 -16.63 4.27 -0.64
CA THR A 134 -16.54 2.91 -1.18
C THR A 134 -15.64 2.81 -2.40
N VAL A 135 -15.73 3.75 -3.35
CA VAL A 135 -14.84 3.77 -4.53
C VAL A 135 -13.39 3.93 -4.11
N ILE A 136 -13.10 4.87 -3.20
CA ILE A 136 -11.75 5.08 -2.65
C ILE A 136 -11.25 3.82 -1.94
N PHE A 137 -12.09 3.19 -1.12
CA PHE A 137 -11.74 1.96 -0.42
C PHE A 137 -11.35 0.82 -1.37
N ILE A 138 -12.13 0.60 -2.44
CA ILE A 138 -11.85 -0.43 -3.45
C ILE A 138 -10.52 -0.14 -4.17
N LEU A 139 -10.27 1.12 -4.54
CA LEU A 139 -9.00 1.53 -5.18
C LEU A 139 -7.81 1.29 -4.25
N MET A 140 -7.94 1.64 -2.98
CA MET A 140 -6.88 1.45 -1.98
C MET A 140 -6.61 -0.04 -1.71
N LEU A 141 -7.65 -0.88 -1.68
CA LEU A 141 -7.49 -2.33 -1.63
C LEU A 141 -6.72 -2.88 -2.83
N LYS A 142 -7.07 -2.44 -4.05
CA LYS A 142 -6.36 -2.85 -5.28
C LYS A 142 -4.88 -2.50 -5.22
N ILE A 143 -4.55 -1.28 -4.79
CA ILE A 143 -3.16 -0.83 -4.58
C ILE A 143 -2.45 -1.70 -3.54
N LEU A 144 -3.09 -1.96 -2.41
CA LEU A 144 -2.52 -2.80 -1.35
C LEU A 144 -2.21 -4.21 -1.83
N PHE A 145 -3.12 -4.85 -2.57
CA PHE A 145 -2.88 -6.18 -3.14
C PHE A 145 -1.70 -6.19 -4.11
N LEU A 146 -1.57 -5.17 -4.97
CA LEU A 146 -0.43 -5.03 -5.89
C LEU A 146 0.90 -4.92 -5.13
N LEU A 147 0.95 -4.06 -4.11
CA LEU A 147 2.16 -3.88 -3.29
C LEU A 147 2.52 -5.15 -2.53
N HIS A 148 1.52 -5.88 -2.04
CA HIS A 148 1.71 -7.14 -1.34
C HIS A 148 2.20 -8.25 -2.28
N ASP A 149 1.70 -8.33 -3.51
CA ASP A 149 2.14 -9.31 -4.50
C ASP A 149 3.60 -9.07 -4.92
N ALA A 150 4.00 -7.82 -5.11
CA ALA A 150 5.40 -7.47 -5.37
C ALA A 150 6.33 -7.89 -4.21
N TYR A 151 5.91 -7.63 -2.97
CA TYR A 151 6.64 -8.08 -1.79
C TYR A 151 6.74 -9.60 -1.70
N ARG A 152 5.62 -10.31 -1.92
CA ARG A 152 5.60 -11.79 -1.88
C ARG A 152 6.53 -12.39 -2.92
N PHE A 153 6.61 -11.77 -4.10
CA PHE A 153 7.53 -12.17 -5.15
C PHE A 153 9.00 -12.05 -4.71
N ILE A 154 9.41 -10.87 -4.22
CA ILE A 154 10.78 -10.63 -3.75
C ILE A 154 11.13 -11.54 -2.57
N LYS A 155 10.23 -11.68 -1.59
CA LYS A 155 10.42 -12.58 -0.46
C LYS A 155 10.67 -14.02 -0.91
N LYS A 156 9.87 -14.53 -1.85
CA LYS A 156 10.03 -15.89 -2.38
C LYS A 156 11.38 -16.06 -3.10
N GLN A 157 11.85 -15.03 -3.80
CA GLN A 157 13.15 -15.04 -4.44
C GLN A 157 14.29 -15.04 -3.42
N ASN A 158 14.19 -14.23 -2.38
CA ASN A 158 15.16 -14.16 -1.28
C ASN A 158 15.22 -15.47 -0.48
N ASP A 159 14.07 -16.05 -0.15
CA ASP A 159 14.00 -17.33 0.55
C ASP A 159 14.65 -18.45 -0.27
N HIS A 160 14.47 -18.43 -1.60
CA HIS A 160 15.12 -19.38 -2.50
C HIS A 160 16.64 -19.18 -2.59
N LYS A 161 17.11 -17.92 -2.70
CA LYS A 161 18.54 -17.58 -2.67
C LYS A 161 19.18 -18.08 -1.36
N ARG A 162 18.57 -17.77 -0.21
CA ARG A 162 19.06 -18.21 1.12
C ARG A 162 19.12 -19.74 1.25
N LEU A 163 18.11 -20.46 0.74
CA LEU A 163 18.13 -21.92 0.70
C LEU A 163 19.31 -22.45 -0.11
N ASN A 164 19.50 -21.97 -1.35
CA ASN A 164 20.59 -22.42 -2.21
C ASN A 164 21.96 -22.07 -1.62
N ASP A 165 22.14 -20.87 -1.08
CA ASP A 165 23.40 -20.45 -0.45
C ASP A 165 23.72 -21.35 0.75
N ASN A 166 22.75 -21.59 1.63
CA ASN A 166 22.92 -22.51 2.77
C ASN A 166 23.25 -23.94 2.30
N PHE A 167 22.60 -24.45 1.25
CA PHE A 167 22.90 -25.76 0.66
C PHE A 167 24.34 -25.85 0.14
N VAL A 168 24.85 -24.80 -0.51
CA VAL A 168 26.24 -24.74 -1.01
C VAL A 168 27.23 -24.71 0.15
N THR A 169 26.94 -23.96 1.24
CA THR A 169 27.78 -23.94 2.45
C THR A 169 27.82 -25.30 3.15
N PHE A 170 26.72 -26.06 3.14
CA PHE A 170 26.69 -27.45 3.65
C PHE A 170 27.51 -28.42 2.80
N MET A 171 27.51 -28.27 1.46
CA MET A 171 28.29 -29.09 0.53
C MET A 171 29.80 -28.83 0.60
N HIS A 172 30.23 -27.63 1.00
CA HIS A 172 31.65 -27.27 1.03
C HIS A 172 32.40 -27.81 2.26
N ASN A 173 31.69 -28.09 3.36
CA ASN A 173 32.30 -28.50 4.63
C ASN A 173 32.32 -30.00 4.91
N ASN A 174 31.68 -30.83 4.09
CA ASN A 174 31.78 -32.28 4.21
C ASN A 174 31.77 -32.93 2.83
N THR A 175 32.82 -33.70 2.55
CA THR A 175 32.80 -34.78 1.57
C THR A 175 31.46 -35.53 1.60
N ALA A 176 30.65 -35.45 0.54
CA ALA A 176 29.64 -36.47 0.26
C ALA A 176 29.13 -36.40 -1.19
N LEU A 177 29.55 -37.42 -1.95
CA LEU A 177 28.74 -38.22 -2.88
C LEU A 177 27.58 -37.53 -3.61
N ARG A 178 27.78 -37.40 -4.92
CA ARG A 178 26.74 -37.32 -5.94
C ARG A 178 25.69 -38.42 -5.68
N PRO A 179 24.38 -38.13 -5.58
CA PRO A 179 23.38 -39.18 -5.58
C PRO A 179 23.37 -39.79 -6.99
N THR A 180 23.90 -41.01 -7.13
CA THR A 180 23.55 -41.85 -8.27
C THR A 180 22.11 -42.29 -8.10
N PHE A 181 21.26 -41.81 -9.01
CA PHE A 181 19.89 -42.27 -9.18
C PHE A 181 19.85 -43.80 -9.31
N VAL A 182 18.98 -44.44 -8.53
CA VAL A 182 18.35 -45.72 -8.83
C VAL A 182 16.84 -45.48 -8.81
#